data_AF-A0AAW0D4Z4-F1
#
_entry.id   AF-A0AAW0D4Z4-F1
#
_cell.length_a   1.000
_cell.length_b   1.000
_cell.length_c   1.000
_cell.angle_alpha   90.00
_cell.angle_beta   90.00
_cell.angle_gamma   90.00
#
_symmetry.space_group_name_H-M   'P 1'
#
loop_
_entity.id
_entity.type
_entity.pdbx_description
1 polymer ?
#
loop_
_entity_poly.entity_id
_entity_poly.type
_entity_poly.pdbx_seq_one_letter_code
_entity_poly.pdbx_strand_id
1 'polypeptide(L)'
;MIANGASVPKQLEFTQSPENPALPPRSPLGDPHGTIGIGPKRVYLDMQSDGQNLAYPPRPMPGSVADLDIIMQHCDFAINRYVRDCLEVLRVGAGLDNGKRVRRHIPEDWKYVFVEDPHSLPNSTHTSPQLPIPVQQQRRANSYRDMLRSEHESAAVADDFTKSRRAGWEPSPIQLPLLDMPTATQNNRGSFICSGPGTFTDKPYLAILSFLFTQNLGLQYAPGDTAALTSICAPKLWVWINPGYVFTLYNPNAREDMYASLENNQWSAPFLHPRFKDIVQFQFWNTTEQLESVEELRGDWRKAKTIFNSGGYTIPVPTRAKNWPPPHHASNDENAKRGDTSENDTTPEPEGIMETDKISVVLSDMARFIICHRFGGVYIDADTLFLRDWEELWGWRGAFAYRWSFHENYNTAVLRLNKGSALGTFLLRTALKNDFDFHPMTITDYLRDAKMEELLFRLPDGLFDSAWLNMEGYQRDRPPMPYFVRFEEFFETPAVDSAAPQVVGFDGFFKGAFSYHFHNSWSRLSDASRNFPDLGPVFNVSTPTVATADKQDLDWSTVLKRTFEAFIRGERGNMYGEWIHW
;
A
#
# COMPACT_ATOMS: atom_id res chain seq x y z
N MET A 1 15.21 4.66 -11.64
CA MET A 1 15.96 3.75 -10.76
C MET A 1 15.37 2.37 -10.99
N ILE A 2 16.16 1.44 -11.51
CA ILE A 2 15.75 0.03 -11.68
C ILE A 2 15.90 -0.64 -10.31
N ALA A 3 14.94 -1.47 -9.90
CA ALA A 3 15.01 -2.23 -8.66
C ALA A 3 16.36 -2.99 -8.55
N ASN A 4 16.87 -3.06 -7.32
CA ASN A 4 18.28 -3.35 -7.00
C ASN A 4 18.77 -4.77 -7.41
N GLY A 5 17.89 -5.70 -7.80
CA GLY A 5 18.26 -7.04 -8.28
C GLY A 5 17.82 -7.39 -9.69
N ALA A 6 17.22 -6.47 -10.44
CA ALA A 6 16.65 -6.79 -11.75
C ALA A 6 17.62 -6.50 -12.89
N SER A 7 17.80 -7.46 -13.80
CA SER A 7 18.65 -7.26 -14.97
C SER A 7 18.02 -6.26 -15.93
N VAL A 8 18.80 -5.30 -16.43
CA VAL A 8 18.33 -4.45 -17.53
C VAL A 8 17.90 -5.34 -18.70
N PRO A 9 16.66 -5.21 -19.21
CA PRO A 9 16.19 -6.02 -20.32
C PRO A 9 17.12 -5.89 -21.52
N LYS A 10 17.61 -7.02 -22.04
CA LYS A 10 18.56 -7.05 -23.19
C LYS A 10 17.97 -6.38 -24.44
N GLN A 11 16.65 -6.42 -24.57
CA GLN A 11 15.87 -5.81 -25.64
C GLN A 11 15.99 -4.28 -25.68
N LEU A 12 16.48 -3.64 -24.60
CA LEU A 12 16.75 -2.20 -24.58
C LEU A 12 18.09 -1.83 -25.24
N GLU A 13 18.93 -2.82 -25.58
CA GLU A 13 20.15 -2.66 -26.38
C GLU A 13 21.11 -1.57 -25.87
N PHE A 14 21.21 -1.39 -24.55
CA PHE A 14 22.19 -0.45 -23.98
C PHE A 14 23.61 -0.83 -24.39
N THR A 15 24.35 0.13 -24.95
CA THR A 15 25.73 -0.05 -25.41
C THR A 15 26.73 -0.11 -24.26
N GLN A 16 26.33 0.34 -23.07
CA GLN A 16 27.12 0.32 -21.82
C GLN A 16 26.19 0.06 -20.64
N SER A 17 26.70 -0.57 -19.59
CA SER A 17 25.95 -0.77 -18.34
C SER A 17 25.60 0.57 -17.70
N PRO A 18 24.32 0.89 -17.49
CA PRO A 18 23.93 2.17 -16.90
C PRO A 18 24.30 2.22 -15.43
N GLU A 19 24.61 3.42 -14.94
CA GLU A 19 24.83 3.68 -13.52
C GLU A 19 23.52 3.56 -12.73
N ASN A 20 23.60 2.93 -11.55
CA ASN A 20 22.46 2.71 -10.66
C ASN A 20 22.75 3.31 -9.27
N PRO A 21 22.19 4.48 -8.94
CA PRO A 21 22.37 5.12 -7.63
C PRO A 21 21.62 4.42 -6.50
N ALA A 22 20.74 3.45 -6.81
CA ALA A 22 20.08 2.66 -5.77
C ALA A 22 21.02 1.59 -5.19
N LEU A 23 22.06 1.17 -5.92
CA LEU A 23 22.99 0.12 -5.54
C LEU A 23 24.33 0.67 -5.03
N PRO A 24 24.91 0.13 -3.95
CA PRO A 24 26.28 0.49 -3.56
C PRO A 24 27.30 0.02 -4.61
N PRO A 25 28.45 0.70 -4.74
CA PRO A 25 29.57 0.24 -5.55
C PRO A 25 30.01 -1.18 -5.16
N ARG A 26 30.09 -2.08 -6.14
CA ARG A 26 30.68 -3.42 -5.98
C ARG A 26 32.04 -3.49 -6.68
N SER A 27 32.91 -4.38 -6.17
CA SER A 27 34.22 -4.73 -6.75
C SER A 27 34.07 -5.19 -8.23
N PRO A 28 35.04 -4.91 -9.14
CA PRO A 28 34.92 -5.05 -10.60
C PRO A 28 34.68 -6.47 -11.17
N LEU A 29 34.45 -7.47 -10.32
CA LEU A 29 34.06 -8.82 -10.72
C LEU A 29 32.55 -8.91 -10.94
N GLY A 30 32.12 -8.36 -12.09
CA GLY A 30 30.90 -8.72 -12.83
C GLY A 30 29.57 -8.57 -12.11
N ASP A 31 28.82 -7.52 -12.41
CA ASP A 31 27.42 -7.40 -12.00
C ASP A 31 26.54 -8.41 -12.77
N PRO A 32 25.81 -9.31 -12.10
CA PRO A 32 24.83 -10.18 -12.75
C PRO A 32 23.61 -9.43 -13.32
N HIS A 33 23.42 -8.14 -12.97
CA HIS A 33 22.23 -7.35 -13.30
C HIS A 33 22.43 -6.31 -14.41
N GLY A 34 23.65 -6.18 -14.96
CA GLY A 34 23.93 -5.30 -16.09
C GLY A 34 23.96 -3.80 -15.77
N THR A 35 23.99 -3.39 -14.50
CA THR A 35 24.12 -1.99 -14.07
C THR A 35 25.37 -1.76 -13.21
N ILE A 36 25.81 -0.50 -13.05
CA ILE A 36 26.97 -0.14 -12.22
C ILE A 36 26.46 0.58 -10.97
N GLY A 37 26.55 -0.05 -9.80
CA GLY A 37 26.17 0.59 -8.53
C GLY A 37 27.05 1.80 -8.19
N ILE A 38 26.43 2.96 -7.93
CA ILE A 38 27.11 4.21 -7.55
C ILE A 38 26.53 4.85 -6.27
N GLY A 39 25.61 4.18 -5.61
CA GLY A 39 24.89 4.63 -4.42
C GLY A 39 25.69 4.53 -3.12
N PRO A 40 25.12 4.99 -1.99
CA PRO A 40 25.78 4.93 -0.69
C PRO A 40 25.94 3.49 -0.19
N LYS A 41 26.93 3.28 0.68
CA LYS A 41 27.12 1.99 1.36
C LYS A 41 25.93 1.71 2.30
N ARG A 42 25.48 0.45 2.31
CA ARG A 42 24.44 -0.06 3.22
C ARG A 42 25.05 -0.67 4.47
N VAL A 43 24.50 -0.34 5.64
CA VAL A 43 24.81 -0.97 6.93
C VAL A 43 23.55 -1.63 7.45
N TYR A 44 23.52 -2.97 7.43
CA TYR A 44 22.38 -3.74 7.92
C TYR A 44 22.35 -3.76 9.45
N LEU A 45 21.17 -3.51 10.01
CA LEU A 45 20.97 -3.39 11.44
C LEU A 45 20.76 -4.76 12.08
N ASP A 46 21.29 -4.95 13.29
CA ASP A 46 20.92 -6.08 14.14
C ASP A 46 19.81 -5.64 15.11
N MET A 47 18.56 -5.95 14.77
CA MET A 47 17.35 -5.51 15.47
C MET A 47 17.08 -6.36 16.72
N GLN A 48 18.08 -6.53 17.60
CA GLN A 48 17.89 -7.22 18.88
C GLN A 48 17.25 -6.27 19.89
N SER A 49 16.20 -6.73 20.57
CA SER A 49 15.63 -6.03 21.72
C SER A 49 16.70 -5.89 22.80
N ASP A 50 17.04 -4.65 23.18
CA ASP A 50 17.82 -4.42 24.39
C ASP A 50 17.03 -5.03 25.56
N GLY A 51 17.68 -5.85 26.38
CA GLY A 51 17.03 -6.75 27.34
C GLY A 51 16.20 -6.08 28.43
N GLN A 52 16.07 -4.76 28.39
CA GLN A 52 15.35 -3.93 29.36
C GLN A 52 13.84 -3.84 29.12
N ASN A 53 13.33 -4.08 27.89
CA ASN A 53 11.90 -3.89 27.60
C ASN A 53 11.27 -5.01 26.74
N LEU A 54 11.08 -6.19 27.33
CA LEU A 54 10.55 -7.41 26.68
C LEU A 54 9.02 -7.41 26.49
N ALA A 55 8.31 -6.35 26.84
CA ALA A 55 6.86 -6.26 26.67
C ALA A 55 6.44 -5.86 25.24
N TYR A 56 7.11 -4.87 24.64
CA TYR A 56 6.80 -4.33 23.31
C TYR A 56 8.01 -4.28 22.38
N PRO A 57 7.86 -4.57 21.07
CA PRO A 57 8.96 -4.45 20.12
C PRO A 57 9.49 -3.00 20.04
N PRO A 58 10.76 -2.79 19.65
CA PRO A 58 11.28 -1.46 19.41
C PRO A 58 10.64 -0.83 18.16
N ARG A 59 10.54 0.50 18.14
CA ARG A 59 10.27 1.27 16.91
C ARG A 59 11.38 1.00 15.89
N PRO A 60 11.08 0.95 14.58
CA PRO A 60 12.14 0.95 13.58
C PRO A 60 13.02 2.19 13.70
N MET A 61 14.30 2.04 13.34
CA MET A 61 15.25 3.15 13.40
C MET A 61 14.87 4.24 12.40
N PRO A 62 14.75 5.52 12.81
CA PRO A 62 14.48 6.61 11.88
C PRO A 62 15.51 6.67 10.75
N GLY A 63 15.04 6.79 9.51
CA GLY A 63 15.88 6.80 8.31
C GLY A 63 16.31 5.42 7.81
N SER A 64 15.87 4.33 8.47
CA SER A 64 16.11 2.98 7.97
C SER A 64 15.33 2.69 6.69
N VAL A 65 15.80 1.68 5.95
CA VAL A 65 15.27 1.26 4.66
C VAL A 65 15.10 -0.25 4.65
N ALA A 66 13.96 -0.73 4.17
CA ALA A 66 13.75 -2.15 3.86
C ALA A 66 14.41 -2.48 2.52
N ASP A 67 15.34 -3.44 2.53
CA ASP A 67 15.93 -4.01 1.33
C ASP A 67 14.94 -4.98 0.67
N LEU A 68 14.19 -4.44 -0.29
CA LEU A 68 13.13 -5.19 -0.96
C LEU A 68 13.66 -6.37 -1.78
N ASP A 69 14.95 -6.39 -2.18
CA ASP A 69 15.52 -7.55 -2.88
C ASP A 69 15.73 -8.73 -1.93
N ILE A 70 16.22 -8.46 -0.72
CA ILE A 70 16.39 -9.50 0.30
C ILE A 70 15.01 -10.05 0.67
N ILE A 71 14.02 -9.18 0.82
CA ILE A 71 12.62 -9.61 1.05
C ILE A 71 12.15 -10.50 -0.09
N MET A 72 12.34 -10.11 -1.36
CA MET A 72 11.91 -10.91 -2.51
C MET A 72 12.52 -12.32 -2.53
N GLN A 73 13.77 -12.50 -2.10
CA GLN A 73 14.42 -13.82 -2.04
C GLN A 73 13.68 -14.82 -1.13
N HIS A 74 12.99 -14.32 -0.11
CA HIS A 74 12.28 -15.11 0.89
C HIS A 74 10.76 -15.04 0.76
N CYS A 75 10.23 -14.05 0.05
CA CYS A 75 8.80 -13.78 -0.03
C CYS A 75 8.19 -13.99 -1.42
N ASP A 76 8.99 -14.11 -2.47
CA ASP A 76 8.45 -14.26 -3.81
C ASP A 76 7.91 -15.68 -4.07
N PHE A 77 6.59 -15.77 -4.17
CA PHE A 77 5.87 -16.98 -4.53
C PHE A 77 6.27 -17.55 -5.91
N ALA A 78 6.70 -16.72 -6.87
CA ALA A 78 7.08 -17.21 -8.20
C ALA A 78 8.25 -18.21 -8.16
N ILE A 79 9.03 -18.17 -7.07
CA ILE A 79 10.11 -19.13 -6.78
C ILE A 79 9.76 -20.09 -5.62
N ASN A 80 8.46 -20.37 -5.42
CA ASN A 80 7.91 -21.30 -4.43
C ASN A 80 8.23 -20.95 -2.97
N ARG A 81 8.19 -19.67 -2.61
CA ARG A 81 8.24 -19.25 -1.20
C ARG A 81 6.85 -19.24 -0.55
N TYR A 82 6.81 -19.57 0.73
CA TYR A 82 5.58 -19.53 1.54
C TYR A 82 5.41 -18.18 2.22
N VAL A 83 4.18 -17.66 2.24
CA VAL A 83 3.82 -16.42 2.95
C VAL A 83 4.10 -16.55 4.44
N ARG A 84 3.80 -17.70 5.04
CA ARG A 84 4.14 -17.96 6.45
C ARG A 84 5.63 -17.74 6.75
N ASP A 85 6.51 -18.20 5.87
CA ASP A 85 7.96 -18.12 6.05
C ASP A 85 8.46 -16.70 5.77
N CYS A 86 7.89 -16.05 4.76
CA CYS A 86 8.07 -14.63 4.52
C CYS A 86 7.75 -13.79 5.77
N LEU A 87 6.59 -14.02 6.39
CA LEU A 87 6.19 -13.31 7.61
C LEU A 87 7.17 -13.58 8.77
N GLU A 88 7.73 -14.79 8.88
CA GLU A 88 8.79 -15.07 9.84
C GLU A 88 10.04 -14.23 9.58
N VAL A 89 10.51 -14.15 8.33
CA VAL A 89 11.64 -13.29 7.94
C VAL A 89 11.34 -11.81 8.25
N LEU A 90 10.17 -11.31 7.87
CA LEU A 90 9.77 -9.92 8.10
C LEU A 90 9.67 -9.59 9.59
N ARG A 91 9.07 -10.48 10.38
CA ARG A 91 8.90 -10.34 11.82
C ARG A 91 10.24 -10.39 12.57
N VAL A 92 11.10 -11.34 12.23
CA VAL A 92 12.40 -11.53 12.89
C VAL A 92 13.39 -10.46 12.47
N GLY A 93 13.48 -10.17 11.17
CA GLY A 93 14.41 -9.18 10.61
C GLY A 93 14.13 -7.74 11.06
N ALA A 94 12.88 -7.40 11.37
CA ALA A 94 12.51 -6.12 11.98
C ALA A 94 12.38 -6.16 13.52
N GLY A 95 12.82 -7.22 14.18
CA GLY A 95 12.84 -7.27 15.65
C GLY A 95 11.46 -7.29 16.34
N LEU A 96 10.37 -7.57 15.61
CA LEU A 96 8.99 -7.48 16.10
C LEU A 96 8.64 -8.56 17.15
N ASP A 97 9.50 -9.57 17.31
CA ASP A 97 9.34 -10.63 18.30
C ASP A 97 9.71 -10.25 19.72
N ASN A 98 10.42 -9.14 19.89
CA ASN A 98 10.79 -8.59 21.19
C ASN A 98 11.38 -9.62 22.18
N GLY A 99 12.31 -10.46 21.70
CA GLY A 99 12.96 -11.45 22.55
C GLY A 99 12.08 -12.61 23.03
N LYS A 100 10.79 -12.71 22.65
CA LYS A 100 9.89 -13.87 22.90
C LYS A 100 10.33 -15.15 22.15
N ARG A 101 11.57 -15.19 21.67
CA ARG A 101 12.14 -16.26 20.87
C ARG A 101 12.39 -17.49 21.74
N VAL A 102 12.17 -18.67 21.18
CA VAL A 102 12.99 -19.84 21.54
C VAL A 102 14.41 -19.50 21.02
N ARG A 103 15.45 -19.56 21.87
CA ARG A 103 16.83 -19.13 21.54
C ARG A 103 17.30 -19.65 20.16
N ARG A 104 17.17 -18.82 19.13
CA ARG A 104 17.60 -19.09 17.75
C ARG A 104 18.35 -17.87 17.22
N HIS A 105 19.47 -18.12 16.54
CA HIS A 105 20.25 -17.10 15.86
C HIS A 105 19.49 -16.64 14.60
N ILE A 106 19.43 -15.32 14.37
CA ILE A 106 18.85 -14.76 13.14
C ILE A 106 19.86 -15.01 12.01
N PRO A 107 19.48 -15.71 10.94
CA PRO A 107 20.35 -15.86 9.77
C PRO A 107 20.75 -14.50 9.20
N GLU A 108 22.02 -14.31 8.82
CA GLU A 108 22.50 -13.04 8.25
C GLU A 108 21.73 -12.63 6.97
N ASP A 109 21.27 -13.61 6.19
CA ASP A 109 20.46 -13.42 4.99
C ASP A 109 19.00 -13.00 5.26
N TRP A 110 18.58 -12.92 6.53
CA TRP A 110 17.28 -12.39 6.94
C TRP A 110 17.34 -10.92 7.34
N LYS A 111 18.54 -10.34 7.48
CA LYS A 111 18.72 -8.93 7.81
C LYS A 111 18.45 -8.07 6.57
N TYR A 112 17.22 -7.58 6.44
CA TYR A 112 16.82 -6.73 5.32
C TYR A 112 16.76 -5.25 5.66
N VAL A 113 16.81 -4.86 6.94
CA VAL A 113 16.73 -3.46 7.35
C VAL A 113 18.12 -2.84 7.38
N PHE A 114 18.34 -1.75 6.66
CA PHE A 114 19.63 -1.06 6.60
C PHE A 114 19.51 0.46 6.77
N VAL A 115 20.63 1.09 7.08
CA VAL A 115 20.83 2.54 6.96
C VAL A 115 21.94 2.82 5.95
N GLU A 116 21.85 3.96 5.27
CA GLU A 116 22.87 4.41 4.32
C GLU A 116 23.96 5.19 5.06
N ASP A 117 25.24 4.89 4.79
CA ASP A 117 26.38 5.64 5.33
C ASP A 117 26.72 6.83 4.41
N PRO A 118 26.37 8.08 4.80
CA PRO A 118 26.56 9.26 3.95
C PRO A 118 28.04 9.66 3.79
N HIS A 119 28.95 9.11 4.59
CA HIS A 119 30.38 9.45 4.56
C HIS A 119 31.21 8.44 3.76
N SER A 120 30.59 7.38 3.25
CA SER A 120 31.24 6.39 2.40
C SER A 120 31.46 6.93 0.98
N LEU A 121 32.65 7.49 0.72
CA LEU A 121 33.11 7.76 -0.64
C LEU A 121 33.18 6.45 -1.46
N PRO A 122 32.98 6.49 -2.79
CA PRO A 122 32.91 5.30 -3.66
C PRO A 122 34.18 4.42 -3.71
N ASN A 123 35.22 4.72 -2.93
CA ASN A 123 36.50 4.02 -2.92
C ASN A 123 36.74 3.11 -1.70
N SER A 124 35.75 2.86 -0.84
CA SER A 124 35.95 2.02 0.34
C SER A 124 35.62 0.54 0.07
N THR A 125 36.65 -0.28 -0.12
CA THR A 125 36.60 -1.71 -0.49
C THR A 125 36.23 -2.66 0.67
N HIS A 126 35.19 -2.36 1.43
CA HIS A 126 34.69 -3.29 2.47
C HIS A 126 33.40 -4.00 2.01
N THR A 127 33.56 -5.30 1.79
CA THR A 127 32.58 -6.27 1.28
C THR A 127 31.25 -6.28 2.02
N SER A 128 30.16 -6.14 1.26
CA SER A 128 28.82 -6.62 1.64
C SER A 128 28.86 -8.13 1.94
N PRO A 129 27.95 -8.67 2.77
CA PRO A 129 27.82 -10.12 2.95
C PRO A 129 27.66 -10.81 1.59
N GLN A 130 28.54 -11.77 1.28
CA GLN A 130 28.39 -12.60 0.09
C GLN A 130 27.24 -13.59 0.29
N LEU A 131 26.33 -13.63 -0.67
CA LEU A 131 25.27 -14.63 -0.80
C LEU A 131 25.88 -16.03 -1.04
N PRO A 132 25.49 -17.08 -0.29
CA PRO A 132 25.70 -18.45 -0.71
C PRO A 132 24.70 -18.78 -1.83
N ILE A 133 25.19 -18.92 -3.05
CA ILE A 133 24.39 -19.42 -4.18
C ILE A 133 24.03 -20.89 -3.90
N PRO A 134 22.75 -21.30 -3.97
CA PRO A 134 22.37 -22.71 -3.89
C PRO A 134 23.03 -23.52 -5.02
N VAL A 135 23.75 -24.59 -4.66
CA VAL A 135 24.53 -25.46 -5.56
C VAL A 135 23.70 -26.04 -6.72
N GLN A 136 22.36 -26.07 -6.61
CA GLN A 136 21.48 -26.52 -7.68
C GLN A 136 21.29 -25.49 -8.83
N GLN A 137 21.46 -24.19 -8.56
CA GLN A 137 21.43 -23.16 -9.61
C GLN A 137 22.73 -23.09 -10.42
N GLN A 138 23.87 -23.48 -9.84
CA GLN A 138 25.15 -23.55 -10.53
C GLN A 138 25.18 -24.61 -11.65
N ARG A 139 24.46 -25.73 -11.49
CA ARG A 139 24.41 -26.76 -12.54
C ARG A 139 23.52 -26.37 -13.72
N ARG A 140 22.47 -25.56 -13.51
CA ARG A 140 21.69 -24.98 -14.63
C ARG A 140 22.45 -23.84 -15.30
N ALA A 141 23.09 -22.94 -14.54
CA ALA A 141 23.86 -21.82 -15.10
C ALA A 141 25.07 -22.27 -15.96
N ASN A 142 25.73 -23.37 -15.61
CA ASN A 142 26.86 -23.90 -16.39
C ASN A 142 26.42 -24.62 -17.67
N SER A 143 25.21 -25.20 -17.71
CA SER A 143 24.67 -25.84 -18.94
C SER A 143 24.18 -24.82 -19.98
N TYR A 144 23.78 -23.62 -19.56
CA TYR A 144 23.43 -22.53 -20.49
C TYR A 144 24.66 -21.79 -21.02
N ARG A 145 25.82 -21.88 -20.33
CA ARG A 145 27.04 -21.18 -20.72
C ARG A 145 27.73 -21.78 -21.95
N ASP A 146 27.57 -23.09 -22.18
CA ASP A 146 28.11 -23.77 -23.36
C ASP A 146 27.17 -23.76 -24.58
N MET A 147 25.90 -23.37 -24.43
CA MET A 147 24.96 -23.26 -25.55
C MET A 147 24.88 -21.83 -26.13
N LEU A 148 25.33 -20.81 -25.40
CA LEU A 148 25.31 -19.40 -25.81
C LEU A 148 26.47 -18.99 -26.74
N ARG A 149 27.27 -19.93 -27.24
CA ARG A 149 28.38 -19.65 -28.17
C ARG A 149 28.07 -19.97 -29.63
N SER A 150 26.85 -20.40 -29.96
CA SER A 150 26.48 -20.81 -31.34
C SER A 150 25.35 -20.00 -32.01
N GLU A 151 24.76 -19.00 -31.36
CA GLU A 151 23.65 -18.22 -31.97
C GLU A 151 24.04 -16.80 -32.38
N HIS A 152 25.32 -16.57 -32.72
CA HIS A 152 25.78 -15.27 -33.21
C HIS A 152 25.69 -15.09 -34.73
N GLU A 153 25.07 -16.03 -35.44
CA GLU A 153 24.79 -15.93 -36.87
C GLU A 153 23.38 -16.45 -37.14
N SER A 154 22.38 -15.54 -37.14
CA SER A 154 21.08 -15.61 -37.86
C SER A 154 19.98 -14.84 -37.11
N ALA A 155 20.16 -13.55 -36.87
CA ALA A 155 19.03 -12.66 -36.60
C ALA A 155 19.12 -11.53 -37.63
N ALA A 156 18.25 -11.61 -38.63
CA ALA A 156 18.04 -10.54 -39.58
C ALA A 156 17.76 -9.26 -38.80
N VAL A 157 18.48 -8.20 -39.18
CA VAL A 157 18.31 -6.83 -38.66
C VAL A 157 16.82 -6.49 -38.74
N ALA A 158 16.17 -6.34 -37.57
CA ALA A 158 14.80 -5.85 -37.50
C ALA A 158 14.81 -4.36 -37.88
N ASP A 159 14.53 -4.08 -39.15
CA ASP A 159 14.54 -2.76 -39.78
C ASP A 159 13.27 -1.92 -39.43
N ASP A 160 12.47 -2.36 -38.46
CA ASP A 160 11.07 -1.91 -38.28
C ASP A 160 10.86 -0.73 -37.32
N PHE A 161 11.91 -0.16 -36.74
CA PHE A 161 11.80 1.07 -35.92
C PHE A 161 12.84 2.14 -36.29
N THR A 162 12.96 2.46 -37.57
CA THR A 162 13.73 3.63 -38.00
C THR A 162 12.86 4.88 -38.09
N LYS A 163 13.21 5.91 -37.31
CA LYS A 163 12.56 7.21 -37.34
C LYS A 163 12.75 7.88 -38.72
N SER A 164 11.70 8.47 -39.27
CA SER A 164 11.80 9.26 -40.52
C SER A 164 12.87 10.35 -40.40
N ARG A 165 13.73 10.49 -41.42
CA ARG A 165 14.92 11.37 -41.48
C ARG A 165 14.67 12.86 -41.15
N ARG A 166 13.40 13.28 -41.02
CA ARG A 166 12.99 14.67 -40.74
C ARG A 166 12.02 14.82 -39.56
N ALA A 167 11.69 13.72 -38.86
CA ALA A 167 10.83 13.83 -37.67
C ALA A 167 11.64 14.46 -36.53
N GLY A 168 11.16 15.60 -36.01
CA GLY A 168 11.72 16.23 -34.81
C GLY A 168 11.74 15.25 -33.65
N TRP A 169 12.79 15.27 -32.83
CA TRP A 169 12.70 14.64 -31.51
C TRP A 169 11.68 15.42 -30.70
N GLU A 170 10.71 14.73 -30.10
CA GLU A 170 10.08 15.34 -28.92
C GLU A 170 11.24 15.66 -27.97
N PRO A 171 11.35 16.90 -27.48
CA PRO A 171 12.34 17.21 -26.46
C PRO A 171 12.17 16.20 -25.33
N SER A 172 13.27 15.62 -24.83
CA SER A 172 13.21 14.66 -23.73
C SER A 172 12.31 15.26 -22.64
N PRO A 173 11.14 14.66 -22.35
CA PRO A 173 10.19 15.27 -21.44
C PRO A 173 10.73 15.33 -20.01
N ILE A 174 11.81 14.62 -19.74
CA ILE A 174 12.42 14.48 -18.42
C ILE A 174 13.88 14.88 -18.52
N GLN A 175 14.22 15.99 -17.87
CA GLN A 175 15.59 16.21 -17.39
C GLN A 175 15.72 15.39 -16.10
N LEU A 176 16.66 14.44 -16.07
CA LEU A 176 16.96 13.74 -14.82
C LEU A 176 17.42 14.79 -13.80
N PRO A 177 16.76 14.91 -12.64
CA PRO A 177 17.19 15.86 -11.63
C PRO A 177 18.63 15.56 -11.23
N LEU A 178 19.39 16.62 -10.92
CA LEU A 178 20.67 16.47 -10.23
C LEU A 178 20.43 15.61 -8.98
N LEU A 179 21.38 14.70 -8.70
CA LEU A 179 21.40 13.87 -7.50
C LEU A 179 21.54 14.77 -6.26
N ASP A 180 20.46 15.43 -5.86
CA ASP A 180 20.38 16.08 -4.56
C ASP A 180 20.13 14.98 -3.53
N MET A 181 21.05 14.88 -2.58
CA MET A 181 20.88 14.02 -1.42
C MET A 181 19.68 14.55 -0.62
N PRO A 182 18.56 13.82 -0.55
CA PRO A 182 17.39 14.32 0.16
C PRO A 182 17.76 14.49 1.63
N THR A 183 17.59 15.69 2.15
CA THR A 183 17.55 15.89 3.60
C THR A 183 16.32 15.15 4.15
N ALA A 184 16.37 14.74 5.42
CA ALA A 184 15.28 14.01 6.10
C ALA A 184 13.89 14.70 6.02
N THR A 185 13.85 15.96 5.60
CA THR A 185 12.64 16.77 5.42
C THR A 185 12.05 16.75 4.00
N GLN A 186 12.70 16.12 3.01
CA GLN A 186 12.26 16.14 1.59
C GLN A 186 11.58 14.86 1.08
N ASN A 187 11.62 13.76 1.83
CA ASN A 187 10.88 12.56 1.44
C ASN A 187 9.42 12.68 1.89
N ASN A 188 8.50 12.80 0.92
CA ASN A 188 7.06 12.83 1.16
C ASN A 188 6.58 11.51 1.80
N ARG A 189 6.59 11.44 3.13
CA ARG A 189 5.96 10.37 3.93
C ARG A 189 4.45 10.59 4.06
N GLY A 190 3.79 10.72 2.91
CA GLY A 190 2.33 10.78 2.83
C GLY A 190 1.76 9.39 2.55
N SER A 191 0.87 8.94 3.42
CA SER A 191 -0.10 7.88 3.10
C SER A 191 -1.36 8.55 2.57
N PHE A 192 -1.91 8.02 1.48
CA PHE A 192 -3.15 8.51 0.90
C PHE A 192 -4.17 7.39 0.90
N ILE A 193 -5.32 7.64 1.49
CA ILE A 193 -6.51 6.81 1.30
C ILE A 193 -7.46 7.60 0.41
N CYS A 194 -7.99 6.98 -0.63
CA CYS A 194 -9.13 7.53 -1.35
C CYS A 194 -10.38 6.77 -0.90
N SER A 195 -11.31 7.49 -0.30
CA SER A 195 -12.66 6.99 -0.07
C SER A 195 -13.51 7.39 -1.26
N GLY A 196 -14.12 6.39 -1.91
CA GLY A 196 -15.11 6.60 -2.96
C GLY A 196 -16.36 7.33 -2.46
N PRO A 197 -17.26 7.73 -3.36
CA PRO A 197 -18.57 8.27 -3.01
C PRO A 197 -19.37 7.24 -2.19
N GLY A 198 -19.61 7.58 -0.94
CA GLY A 198 -20.34 6.77 0.03
C GLY A 198 -20.30 7.45 1.39
N THR A 199 -21.19 7.04 2.29
CA THR A 199 -21.10 7.47 3.68
C THR A 199 -19.83 6.91 4.31
N PHE A 200 -19.16 7.72 5.13
CA PHE A 200 -18.03 7.23 5.91
C PHE A 200 -18.55 6.17 6.91
N THR A 201 -18.05 4.93 6.82
CA THR A 201 -18.50 3.78 7.63
C THR A 201 -17.40 3.32 8.59
N ASP A 202 -17.60 2.14 9.20
CA ASP A 202 -16.65 1.49 10.09
C ASP A 202 -15.35 1.05 9.38
N LYS A 203 -15.34 0.88 8.06
CA LYS A 203 -14.17 0.41 7.29
C LYS A 203 -13.07 1.47 7.17
N PRO A 204 -13.31 2.68 6.61
CA PRO A 204 -12.28 3.72 6.63
C PRO A 204 -11.93 4.14 8.06
N TYR A 205 -12.88 4.08 8.99
CA TYR A 205 -12.64 4.28 10.42
C TYR A 205 -11.60 3.29 10.98
N LEU A 206 -11.75 2.00 10.70
CA LEU A 206 -10.83 0.97 11.16
C LEU A 206 -9.43 1.12 10.54
N ALA A 207 -9.36 1.51 9.26
CA ALA A 207 -8.10 1.81 8.59
C ALA A 207 -7.36 2.98 9.26
N ILE A 208 -8.04 4.10 9.53
CA ILE A 208 -7.45 5.25 10.24
C ILE A 208 -7.02 4.86 11.65
N LEU A 209 -7.84 4.12 12.39
CA LEU A 209 -7.48 3.64 13.73
C LEU A 209 -6.22 2.78 13.72
N SER A 210 -6.08 1.87 12.75
CA SER A 210 -4.88 1.06 12.61
C SER A 210 -3.63 1.90 12.29
N PHE A 211 -3.77 2.97 11.49
CA PHE A 211 -2.71 3.95 11.24
C PHE A 211 -2.29 4.65 12.54
N LEU A 212 -3.25 5.14 13.32
CA LEU A 212 -2.98 5.78 14.63
C LEU A 212 -2.30 4.84 15.62
N PHE A 213 -2.67 3.56 15.59
CA PHE A 213 -2.13 2.52 16.48
C PHE A 213 -0.71 2.05 16.11
N THR A 214 -0.29 2.21 14.85
CA THR A 214 0.96 1.60 14.37
C THR A 214 2.03 2.60 13.97
N GLN A 215 1.69 3.76 13.41
CA GLN A 215 2.70 4.68 12.90
C GLN A 215 3.35 5.53 14.00
N ASN A 216 4.56 6.04 13.74
CA ASN A 216 5.24 6.97 14.65
C ASN A 216 4.72 8.40 14.45
N LEU A 217 3.66 8.74 15.20
CA LEU A 217 2.90 9.98 15.03
C LEU A 217 3.16 11.03 16.11
N GLY A 218 4.00 10.73 17.11
CA GLY A 218 4.24 11.62 18.24
C GLY A 218 3.04 11.76 19.19
N LEU A 219 2.06 10.84 19.14
CA LEU A 219 0.88 10.86 20.00
C LEU A 219 1.18 10.64 21.49
N GLN A 220 2.39 10.20 21.82
CA GLN A 220 2.90 10.02 23.17
C GLN A 220 3.41 11.29 23.84
N TYR A 221 3.57 12.38 23.09
CA TYR A 221 3.99 13.65 23.67
C TYR A 221 2.78 14.52 23.98
N ALA A 222 2.83 15.26 25.09
CA ALA A 222 1.76 16.16 25.47
C ALA A 222 1.50 17.22 24.37
N PRO A 223 0.24 17.65 24.16
CA PRO A 223 -0.05 18.77 23.26
C PRO A 223 0.79 20.00 23.64
N GLY A 224 1.62 20.49 22.71
CA GLY A 224 2.47 21.67 22.92
C GLY A 224 3.96 21.39 23.15
N ASP A 225 4.38 20.13 23.28
CA ASP A 225 5.80 19.76 23.29
C ASP A 225 6.40 19.79 21.87
N THR A 226 6.62 21.01 21.38
CA THR A 226 7.08 21.26 20.01
C THR A 226 8.50 20.75 19.75
N ALA A 227 9.36 20.70 20.76
CA ALA A 227 10.74 20.20 20.62
C ALA A 227 10.76 18.69 20.35
N ALA A 228 9.97 17.91 21.07
CA ALA A 228 9.85 16.48 20.83
C ALA A 228 9.15 16.19 19.48
N LEU A 229 8.08 16.91 19.16
CA LEU A 229 7.31 16.71 17.93
C LEU A 229 8.10 17.09 16.66
N THR A 230 8.97 18.10 16.72
CA THR A 230 9.82 18.49 15.58
C THR A 230 10.96 17.52 15.31
N SER A 231 11.32 16.68 16.28
CA SER A 231 12.35 15.65 16.12
C SER A 231 11.87 14.41 15.34
N ILE A 232 10.55 14.26 15.19
CA ILE A 232 9.94 13.11 14.52
C ILE A 232 9.47 13.50 13.12
N CYS A 233 9.88 12.74 12.12
CA CYS A 233 9.33 12.84 10.77
C CYS A 233 8.04 12.02 10.67
N ALA A 234 6.97 12.53 11.28
CA ALA A 234 5.68 11.83 11.40
C ALA A 234 4.99 11.73 10.03
N PRO A 235 4.53 10.53 9.62
CA PRO A 235 3.75 10.38 8.40
C PRO A 235 2.38 11.04 8.55
N LYS A 236 1.82 11.49 7.42
CA LYS A 236 0.47 12.04 7.36
C LYS A 236 -0.45 11.11 6.58
N LEU A 237 -1.69 11.01 7.02
CA LEU A 237 -2.75 10.30 6.33
C LEU A 237 -3.72 11.29 5.69
N TRP A 238 -3.71 11.35 4.37
CA TRP A 238 -4.67 12.14 3.60
C TRP A 238 -5.82 11.25 3.18
N VAL A 239 -7.04 11.62 3.58
CA VAL A 239 -8.26 10.91 3.22
C VAL A 239 -9.00 11.73 2.17
N TRP A 240 -8.86 11.34 0.90
CA TRP A 240 -9.54 11.97 -0.22
C TRP A 240 -10.99 11.51 -0.24
N ILE A 241 -11.92 12.45 -0.12
CA ILE A 241 -13.36 12.21 -0.18
C ILE A 241 -13.86 12.69 -1.52
N ASN A 242 -14.41 11.76 -2.29
CA ASN A 242 -15.05 12.06 -3.55
C ASN A 242 -16.57 12.02 -3.38
N PRO A 243 -17.29 13.15 -3.39
CA PRO A 243 -18.75 13.15 -3.26
C PRO A 243 -19.48 12.74 -4.55
N GLY A 244 -18.75 12.37 -5.61
CA GLY A 244 -19.27 11.93 -6.89
C GLY A 244 -18.99 12.95 -8.00
N TYR A 245 -18.56 12.47 -9.17
CA TYR A 245 -18.12 13.33 -10.29
C TYR A 245 -19.21 14.33 -10.71
N VAL A 246 -20.43 13.85 -10.96
CA VAL A 246 -21.56 14.70 -11.37
C VAL A 246 -21.91 15.70 -10.27
N PHE A 247 -21.87 15.31 -9.00
CA PHE A 247 -22.12 16.21 -7.88
C PHE A 247 -21.10 17.35 -7.82
N THR A 248 -19.79 17.04 -7.94
CA THR A 248 -18.73 18.06 -7.95
C THR A 248 -18.81 19.04 -9.11
N LEU A 249 -19.35 18.62 -10.27
CA LEU A 249 -19.48 19.49 -11.44
C LEU A 249 -20.58 20.55 -11.29
N TYR A 250 -21.66 20.24 -10.58
CA TYR A 250 -22.87 21.07 -10.53
C TYR A 250 -23.12 21.72 -9.17
N ASN A 251 -22.42 21.32 -8.11
CA ASN A 251 -22.57 21.91 -6.78
C ASN A 251 -21.35 22.79 -6.41
N PRO A 252 -21.49 24.13 -6.39
CA PRO A 252 -20.40 25.03 -6.00
C PRO A 252 -20.02 24.91 -4.52
N ASN A 253 -20.91 24.42 -3.66
CA ASN A 253 -20.70 24.27 -2.22
C ASN A 253 -20.24 22.85 -1.83
N ALA A 254 -19.91 22.01 -2.81
CA ALA A 254 -19.60 20.59 -2.57
C ALA A 254 -18.51 20.35 -1.52
N ARG A 255 -17.54 21.26 -1.38
CA ARG A 255 -16.49 21.18 -0.37
C ARG A 255 -17.01 21.47 1.04
N GLU A 256 -17.87 22.47 1.21
CA GLU A 256 -18.48 22.81 2.50
C GLU A 256 -19.43 21.68 2.93
N ASP A 257 -20.25 21.20 2.00
CA ASP A 257 -21.16 20.06 2.22
C ASP A 257 -20.40 18.78 2.61
N MET A 258 -19.23 18.54 2.02
CA MET A 258 -18.36 17.43 2.38
C MET A 258 -17.89 17.53 3.84
N TYR A 259 -17.38 18.69 4.27
CA TYR A 259 -16.95 18.86 5.66
C TYR A 259 -18.13 18.80 6.65
N ALA A 260 -19.26 19.42 6.31
CA ALA A 260 -20.47 19.30 7.12
C ALA A 260 -20.94 17.84 7.25
N SER A 261 -20.81 17.03 6.19
CA SER A 261 -21.11 15.60 6.24
C SER A 261 -20.14 14.85 7.17
N LEU A 262 -18.84 15.17 7.11
CA LEU A 262 -17.83 14.55 7.98
C LEU A 262 -18.05 14.90 9.47
N GLU A 263 -18.43 16.13 9.77
CA GLU A 263 -18.72 16.59 11.14
C GLU A 263 -19.98 15.93 11.73
N ASN A 264 -21.00 15.70 10.89
CA ASN A 264 -22.25 15.09 11.33
C ASN A 264 -22.24 13.54 11.31
N ASN A 265 -21.20 12.93 10.76
CA ASN A 265 -21.06 11.48 10.68
C ASN A 265 -20.26 10.95 11.88
N GLN A 266 -20.88 10.05 12.65
CA GLN A 266 -20.29 9.48 13.86
C GLN A 266 -18.92 8.83 13.64
N TRP A 267 -18.69 8.17 12.50
CA TRP A 267 -17.45 7.45 12.18
C TRP A 267 -16.30 8.38 11.80
N SER A 268 -16.56 9.49 11.12
CA SER A 268 -15.53 10.44 10.70
C SER A 268 -15.26 11.57 11.70
N ALA A 269 -16.30 12.02 12.41
CA ALA A 269 -16.20 13.17 13.33
C ALA A 269 -15.07 13.06 14.35
N PRO A 270 -14.74 11.89 14.94
CA PRO A 270 -13.62 11.77 15.88
C PRO A 270 -12.28 12.20 15.29
N PHE A 271 -12.06 11.99 13.98
CA PHE A 271 -10.79 12.35 13.34
C PHE A 271 -10.65 13.84 13.04
N LEU A 272 -11.70 14.63 13.25
CA LEU A 272 -11.65 16.09 13.21
C LEU A 272 -11.17 16.71 14.52
N HIS A 273 -10.94 15.90 15.56
CA HIS A 273 -10.42 16.37 16.84
C HIS A 273 -9.06 17.07 16.66
N PRO A 274 -8.79 18.22 17.34
CA PRO A 274 -7.56 18.99 17.16
C PRO A 274 -6.26 18.17 17.33
N ARG A 275 -6.30 17.13 18.17
CA ARG A 275 -5.19 16.20 18.40
C ARG A 275 -4.70 15.53 17.11
N PHE A 276 -5.57 15.35 16.12
CA PHE A 276 -5.25 14.66 14.87
C PHE A 276 -5.08 15.59 13.67
N LYS A 277 -5.21 16.91 13.84
CA LYS A 277 -5.21 17.89 12.75
C LYS A 277 -4.02 17.79 11.80
N ASP A 278 -2.83 17.52 12.35
CA ASP A 278 -1.59 17.43 11.57
C ASP A 278 -1.24 15.99 11.15
N ILE A 279 -2.08 15.02 11.53
CA ILE A 279 -1.92 13.58 11.31
C ILE A 279 -2.91 13.09 10.25
N VAL A 280 -4.21 13.32 10.45
CA VAL A 280 -5.30 12.90 9.54
C VAL A 280 -5.88 14.13 8.88
N GLN A 281 -5.85 14.18 7.55
CA GLN A 281 -6.31 15.32 6.77
C GLN A 281 -7.32 14.88 5.73
N PHE A 282 -8.58 15.32 5.90
CA PHE A 282 -9.61 15.13 4.89
C PHE A 282 -9.40 16.09 3.74
N GLN A 283 -9.30 15.55 2.53
CA GLN A 283 -9.08 16.28 1.28
C GLN A 283 -10.30 16.12 0.37
N PHE A 284 -10.68 17.20 -0.31
CA PHE A 284 -11.76 17.17 -1.28
C PHE A 284 -11.26 16.70 -2.64
N TRP A 285 -11.89 15.66 -3.20
CA TRP A 285 -11.59 15.19 -4.54
C TRP A 285 -12.49 15.86 -5.58
N ASN A 286 -11.89 16.61 -6.50
CA ASN A 286 -12.55 17.16 -7.69
C ASN A 286 -11.85 16.64 -8.94
N THR A 287 -12.45 15.70 -9.66
CA THR A 287 -11.82 15.06 -10.83
C THR A 287 -11.34 16.07 -11.86
N THR A 288 -12.12 17.13 -12.15
CA THR A 288 -11.72 18.16 -13.12
C THR A 288 -10.49 18.92 -12.64
N GLU A 289 -10.48 19.36 -11.38
CA GLU A 289 -9.33 20.04 -10.77
C GLU A 289 -8.07 19.16 -10.82
N GLN A 290 -8.22 17.89 -10.45
CA GLN A 290 -7.11 16.94 -10.39
C GLN A 290 -6.52 16.71 -11.80
N LEU A 291 -7.36 16.48 -12.82
CA LEU A 291 -6.91 16.29 -14.20
C LEU A 291 -6.27 17.55 -14.80
N GLU A 292 -6.80 18.74 -14.53
CA GLU A 292 -6.21 20.01 -15.02
C GLU A 292 -4.90 20.39 -14.33
N SER A 293 -4.74 19.95 -13.07
CA SER A 293 -3.56 20.24 -12.29
C SER A 293 -2.31 19.43 -12.68
N VAL A 294 -2.49 18.35 -13.45
CA VAL A 294 -1.42 17.47 -13.93
C VAL A 294 -1.02 17.90 -15.34
N GLU A 295 0.25 18.31 -15.51
CA GLU A 295 0.76 18.80 -16.79
C GLU A 295 0.63 17.76 -17.91
N GLU A 296 0.83 16.49 -17.59
CA GLU A 296 0.72 15.37 -18.52
C GLU A 296 -0.68 15.15 -19.08
N LEU A 297 -1.71 15.55 -18.33
CA LEU A 297 -3.12 15.30 -18.66
C LEU A 297 -3.81 16.57 -19.14
N ARG A 298 -3.32 17.75 -18.74
CA ARG A 298 -3.93 19.06 -18.98
C ARG A 298 -4.29 19.24 -20.46
N GLY A 299 -5.56 19.52 -20.73
CA GLY A 299 -6.09 19.74 -22.07
C GLY A 299 -6.27 18.47 -22.92
N ASP A 300 -5.42 17.45 -22.78
CA ASP A 300 -5.56 16.18 -23.50
C ASP A 300 -6.75 15.37 -22.97
N TRP A 301 -7.00 15.38 -21.66
CA TRP A 301 -8.09 14.60 -21.07
C TRP A 301 -9.48 15.05 -21.55
N ARG A 302 -9.62 16.31 -21.98
CA ARG A 302 -10.86 16.85 -22.56
C ARG A 302 -11.14 16.35 -23.97
N LYS A 303 -10.13 15.83 -24.66
CA LYS A 303 -10.25 15.24 -26.01
C LYS A 303 -10.64 13.77 -25.94
N ALA A 304 -10.43 13.11 -24.81
CA ALA A 304 -10.79 11.72 -24.60
C ALA A 304 -12.31 11.54 -24.70
N LYS A 305 -12.74 10.43 -25.30
CA LYS A 305 -14.16 10.09 -25.45
C LYS A 305 -14.84 9.86 -24.10
N THR A 306 -14.11 9.25 -23.18
CA THR A 306 -14.49 9.07 -21.77
C THR A 306 -13.22 8.96 -20.94
N ILE A 307 -13.31 9.30 -19.65
CA ILE A 307 -12.29 8.96 -18.63
C ILE A 307 -12.73 7.78 -17.76
N PHE A 308 -13.95 7.30 -17.96
CA PHE A 308 -14.55 6.17 -17.24
C PHE A 308 -14.55 4.95 -18.15
N ASN A 309 -13.38 4.34 -18.28
CA ASN A 309 -13.13 3.11 -19.01
C ASN A 309 -12.59 2.05 -18.04
N SER A 310 -13.04 0.80 -18.16
CA SER A 310 -12.52 -0.35 -17.42
C SER A 310 -12.55 -1.59 -18.29
N GLY A 311 -11.39 -2.20 -18.54
CA GLY A 311 -11.24 -3.36 -19.42
C GLY A 311 -11.74 -3.10 -20.84
N GLY A 312 -11.68 -1.86 -21.32
CA GLY A 312 -12.23 -1.46 -22.63
C GLY A 312 -13.74 -1.17 -22.65
N TYR A 313 -14.44 -1.31 -21.52
CA TYR A 313 -15.85 -0.97 -21.40
C TYR A 313 -16.02 0.48 -20.92
N THR A 314 -16.63 1.33 -21.76
CA THR A 314 -16.99 2.70 -21.39
C THR A 314 -18.22 2.70 -20.49
N ILE A 315 -18.08 3.29 -19.30
CA ILE A 315 -19.20 3.48 -18.36
C ILE A 315 -19.89 4.81 -18.71
N PRO A 316 -21.22 4.83 -18.93
CA PRO A 316 -21.94 6.06 -19.18
C PRO A 316 -21.96 6.94 -17.92
N VAL A 317 -21.71 8.24 -18.08
CA VAL A 317 -21.86 9.21 -16.97
C VAL A 317 -23.24 9.85 -17.06
N PRO A 318 -24.07 9.82 -16.00
CA PRO A 318 -25.36 10.48 -15.99
C PRO A 318 -25.26 11.97 -16.30
N THR A 319 -26.11 12.48 -17.20
CA THR A 319 -26.10 13.89 -17.64
C THR A 319 -26.78 14.86 -16.66
N ARG A 320 -27.40 14.36 -15.58
CA ARG A 320 -28.05 15.17 -14.54
C ARG A 320 -27.85 14.57 -13.15
N ALA A 321 -27.52 15.45 -12.20
CA ALA A 321 -27.37 15.12 -10.77
C ALA A 321 -28.63 14.55 -10.10
N LYS A 322 -29.83 14.63 -10.73
CA LYS A 322 -31.10 14.17 -10.13
C LYS A 322 -31.14 12.68 -9.77
N ASN A 323 -30.31 11.86 -10.42
CA ASN A 323 -30.25 10.42 -10.16
C ASN A 323 -29.04 10.01 -9.32
N TRP A 324 -28.17 10.96 -8.93
CA TRP A 324 -27.12 10.67 -7.96
C TRP A 324 -27.70 10.98 -6.58
N PRO A 325 -27.95 9.97 -5.72
CA PRO A 325 -28.41 10.26 -4.38
C PRO A 325 -27.34 11.13 -3.69
N PRO A 326 -27.72 12.26 -3.06
CA PRO A 326 -26.82 12.90 -2.10
C PRO A 326 -26.38 11.83 -1.09
N PRO A 327 -25.16 11.91 -0.51
CA PRO A 327 -24.70 10.92 0.45
C PRO A 327 -25.80 10.69 1.48
N HIS A 328 -26.38 9.48 1.47
CA HIS A 328 -27.57 9.18 2.26
C HIS A 328 -27.27 9.53 3.71
N HIS A 329 -27.99 10.50 4.27
CA HIS A 329 -28.09 10.62 5.71
C HIS A 329 -28.63 9.27 6.20
N ALA A 330 -27.87 8.58 7.04
CA ALA A 330 -28.36 7.41 7.75
C ALA A 330 -29.51 7.87 8.65
N SER A 331 -30.72 7.92 8.11
CA SER A 331 -31.93 7.99 8.91
C SER A 331 -32.08 6.62 9.55
N ASN A 332 -31.92 6.59 10.87
CA ASN A 332 -32.33 5.49 11.72
C ASN A 332 -33.84 5.30 11.61
N ASP A 333 -34.32 4.58 10.60
CA ASP A 333 -35.68 4.05 10.59
C ASP A 333 -35.65 2.58 10.99
N GLU A 334 -35.67 2.38 12.30
CA GLU A 334 -36.09 1.16 12.96
C GLU A 334 -37.58 0.92 12.64
N ASN A 335 -37.91 0.28 11.51
CA ASN A 335 -39.19 -0.41 11.32
C ASN A 335 -39.24 -1.27 10.04
N ALA A 336 -38.24 -2.14 9.84
CA ALA A 336 -38.44 -3.30 8.97
C ALA A 336 -39.05 -4.43 9.80
N LYS A 337 -40.37 -4.61 9.66
CA LYS A 337 -41.13 -5.67 10.30
C LYS A 337 -40.51 -7.04 10.03
N ARG A 338 -40.31 -7.77 11.13
CA ARG A 338 -40.04 -9.21 11.23
C ARG A 338 -40.98 -9.99 10.30
N GLY A 339 -40.43 -10.62 9.27
CA GLY A 339 -41.13 -11.47 8.33
C GLY A 339 -40.24 -12.65 7.93
N ASP A 340 -40.61 -13.79 8.49
CA ASP A 340 -40.28 -15.19 8.22
C ASP A 340 -39.30 -15.60 7.09
N THR A 341 -38.53 -16.64 7.41
CA THR A 341 -37.59 -17.36 6.53
C THR A 341 -38.27 -17.94 5.27
N SER A 342 -37.71 -17.64 4.11
CA SER A 342 -37.67 -18.56 2.97
C SER A 342 -36.50 -18.24 2.03
N GLU A 343 -35.72 -19.26 1.70
CA GLU A 343 -34.72 -19.25 0.64
C GLU A 343 -35.39 -18.97 -0.72
N ASN A 344 -34.66 -18.26 -1.59
CA ASN A 344 -35.05 -17.74 -2.91
C ASN A 344 -35.81 -16.40 -2.90
N ASP A 345 -35.07 -15.30 -2.70
CA ASP A 345 -35.48 -14.01 -3.26
C ASP A 345 -34.27 -13.30 -3.87
N THR A 346 -34.06 -13.54 -5.17
CA THR A 346 -33.26 -12.67 -6.03
C THR A 346 -34.06 -11.40 -6.28
N THR A 347 -34.00 -10.47 -5.33
CA THR A 347 -34.37 -9.07 -5.60
C THR A 347 -33.26 -8.46 -6.46
N PRO A 348 -33.54 -7.97 -7.68
CA PRO A 348 -32.54 -7.26 -8.45
C PRO A 348 -32.25 -5.93 -7.75
N GLU A 349 -31.00 -5.73 -7.35
CA GLU A 349 -30.55 -4.41 -6.93
C GLU A 349 -30.86 -3.38 -8.03
N PRO A 350 -31.32 -2.17 -7.69
CA PRO A 350 -31.67 -1.18 -8.71
C PRO A 350 -30.44 -0.88 -9.57
N GLU A 351 -30.58 -1.01 -10.89
CA GLU A 351 -29.50 -0.84 -11.88
C GLU A 351 -28.65 0.43 -11.68
N GLY A 352 -29.23 1.49 -11.09
CA GLY A 352 -28.55 2.74 -10.78
C GLY A 352 -27.48 2.66 -9.67
N ILE A 353 -27.62 1.80 -8.65
CA ILE A 353 -26.64 1.69 -7.55
C ILE A 353 -25.37 0.95 -8.03
N MET A 354 -25.56 -0.11 -8.83
CA MET A 354 -24.44 -0.83 -9.45
C MET A 354 -23.65 0.06 -10.43
N GLU A 355 -24.31 0.99 -11.12
CA GLU A 355 -23.63 1.93 -12.04
C GLU A 355 -22.82 2.99 -11.28
N THR A 356 -23.32 3.48 -10.13
CA THR A 356 -22.57 4.41 -9.28
C THR A 356 -21.32 3.78 -8.68
N ASP A 357 -21.40 2.51 -8.28
CA ASP A 357 -20.27 1.78 -7.70
C ASP A 357 -19.17 1.52 -8.74
N LYS A 358 -19.55 1.19 -9.98
CA LYS A 358 -18.57 1.02 -11.08
C LYS A 358 -17.83 2.32 -11.40
N ILE A 359 -18.52 3.46 -11.41
CA ILE A 359 -17.89 4.77 -11.63
C ILE A 359 -16.90 5.09 -10.49
N SER A 360 -17.28 4.77 -9.24
CA SER A 360 -16.41 4.93 -8.06
C SER A 360 -15.11 4.13 -8.20
N VAL A 361 -15.21 2.85 -8.57
CA VAL A 361 -14.06 1.95 -8.75
C VAL A 361 -13.12 2.44 -9.85
N VAL A 362 -13.66 2.81 -11.02
CA VAL A 362 -12.82 3.31 -12.12
C VAL A 362 -12.14 4.63 -11.76
N LEU A 363 -12.82 5.48 -10.99
CA LEU A 363 -12.25 6.72 -10.53
C LEU A 363 -11.15 6.50 -9.48
N SER A 364 -11.28 5.53 -8.57
CA SER A 364 -10.21 5.19 -7.62
C SER A 364 -8.99 4.58 -8.33
N ASP A 365 -9.20 3.76 -9.37
CA ASP A 365 -8.15 3.26 -10.26
C ASP A 365 -7.34 4.39 -10.89
N MET A 366 -7.99 5.46 -11.36
CA MET A 366 -7.28 6.63 -11.88
C MET A 366 -6.66 7.49 -10.76
N ALA A 367 -7.39 7.70 -9.67
CA ALA A 367 -7.01 8.62 -8.59
C ALA A 367 -5.69 8.22 -7.93
N ARG A 368 -5.46 6.91 -7.70
CA ARG A 368 -4.22 6.41 -7.08
C ARG A 368 -2.95 6.84 -7.83
N PHE A 369 -2.98 6.83 -9.17
CA PHE A 369 -1.85 7.26 -10.00
C PHE A 369 -1.70 8.78 -10.01
N ILE A 370 -2.81 9.52 -10.12
CA ILE A 370 -2.79 10.99 -10.10
C ILE A 370 -2.25 11.52 -8.77
N ILE A 371 -2.77 11.03 -7.64
CA ILE A 371 -2.38 11.48 -6.30
C ILE A 371 -0.89 11.20 -6.06
N CYS A 372 -0.44 9.95 -6.31
CA CYS A 372 0.96 9.61 -6.07
C CYS A 372 1.91 10.33 -7.05
N HIS A 373 1.48 10.63 -8.28
CA HIS A 373 2.28 11.45 -9.20
C HIS A 373 2.38 12.91 -8.72
N ARG A 374 1.28 13.51 -8.25
CA ARG A 374 1.26 14.91 -7.79
C ARG A 374 1.98 15.12 -6.46
N PHE A 375 1.83 14.18 -5.54
CA PHE A 375 2.24 14.33 -4.15
C PHE A 375 3.33 13.36 -3.72
N GLY A 376 3.72 12.38 -4.54
CA GLY A 376 4.59 11.27 -4.12
C GLY A 376 3.89 10.38 -3.09
N GLY A 377 4.66 9.58 -2.35
CA GLY A 377 4.18 8.76 -1.23
C GLY A 377 3.43 7.49 -1.66
N VAL A 378 2.57 6.96 -0.79
CA VAL A 378 1.90 5.66 -0.97
C VAL A 378 0.39 5.79 -0.87
N TYR A 379 -0.29 5.42 -1.95
CA TYR A 379 -1.73 5.20 -1.97
C TYR A 379 -2.08 3.85 -1.35
N ILE A 380 -3.18 3.81 -0.60
CA ILE A 380 -3.71 2.64 0.09
C ILE A 380 -5.24 2.64 -0.05
N ASP A 381 -5.85 1.51 -0.41
CA ASP A 381 -7.32 1.39 -0.43
C ASP A 381 -7.90 1.44 1.00
N ALA A 382 -9.14 1.95 1.13
CA ALA A 382 -9.76 2.23 2.43
C ALA A 382 -10.10 0.96 3.25
N ASP A 383 -9.95 -0.22 2.65
CA ASP A 383 -10.11 -1.55 3.23
C ASP A 383 -8.75 -2.23 3.53
N THR A 384 -7.73 -1.43 3.82
CA THR A 384 -6.40 -1.90 4.23
C THR A 384 -6.06 -1.45 5.66
N LEU A 385 -5.66 -2.40 6.50
CA LEU A 385 -5.23 -2.16 7.87
C LEU A 385 -3.72 -2.07 7.96
N PHE A 386 -3.19 -1.07 8.68
CA PHE A 386 -1.78 -1.00 9.01
C PHE A 386 -1.45 -1.97 10.15
N LEU A 387 -0.41 -2.79 9.98
CA LEU A 387 -0.04 -3.83 10.96
C LEU A 387 1.29 -3.58 11.67
N ARG A 388 2.07 -2.60 11.21
CA ARG A 388 3.31 -2.14 11.86
C ARG A 388 3.69 -0.74 11.36
N ASP A 389 4.79 -0.22 11.89
CA ASP A 389 5.34 1.08 11.47
C ASP A 389 6.02 0.90 10.11
N TRP A 390 5.76 1.82 9.19
CA TRP A 390 6.24 1.77 7.83
C TRP A 390 7.56 2.54 7.62
N GLU A 391 8.21 3.04 8.67
CA GLU A 391 9.52 3.75 8.62
C GLU A 391 10.50 3.16 7.58
N GLU A 392 10.74 1.85 7.63
CA GLU A 392 11.64 1.13 6.73
C GLU A 392 11.15 1.15 5.27
N LEU A 393 9.83 1.06 5.08
CA LEU A 393 9.21 1.10 3.76
C LEU A 393 9.23 2.53 3.20
N TRP A 394 9.05 3.56 4.03
CA TRP A 394 9.17 4.97 3.63
C TRP A 394 10.56 5.31 3.11
N GLY A 395 11.60 4.73 3.74
CA GLY A 395 12.99 4.90 3.34
C GLY A 395 13.32 4.39 1.94
N TRP A 396 12.58 3.40 1.41
CA TRP A 396 12.78 2.89 0.05
C TRP A 396 12.58 4.01 -0.99
N ARG A 397 13.45 4.18 -1.99
CA ARG A 397 13.34 5.31 -2.94
C ARG A 397 12.64 4.96 -4.27
N GLY A 398 12.39 3.68 -4.54
CA GLY A 398 11.74 3.22 -5.77
C GLY A 398 10.21 3.35 -5.73
N ALA A 399 9.58 3.12 -6.88
CA ALA A 399 8.14 2.89 -6.98
C ALA A 399 7.85 1.39 -6.77
N PHE A 400 6.69 1.08 -6.21
CA PHE A 400 6.24 -0.30 -6.07
C PHE A 400 4.71 -0.40 -6.06
N ALA A 401 4.21 -1.57 -6.41
CA ALA A 401 2.86 -2.00 -6.14
C ALA A 401 2.91 -3.49 -5.81
N TYR A 402 1.96 -4.02 -5.05
CA TYR A 402 2.01 -5.44 -4.72
C TYR A 402 1.39 -6.30 -5.83
N ARG A 403 1.63 -7.61 -5.77
CA ARG A 403 1.16 -8.57 -6.77
C ARG A 403 -0.31 -8.91 -6.58
N TRP A 404 -1.00 -9.20 -7.68
CA TRP A 404 -2.36 -9.75 -7.67
C TRP A 404 -2.34 -11.25 -7.35
N SER A 405 -2.23 -11.59 -6.05
CA SER A 405 -2.17 -12.98 -5.60
C SER A 405 -1.12 -13.82 -6.35
N PHE A 406 -1.47 -14.99 -6.90
CA PHE A 406 -0.59 -15.85 -7.69
C PHE A 406 -0.34 -15.34 -9.12
N HIS A 407 -1.07 -14.32 -9.59
CA HIS A 407 -0.93 -13.79 -10.95
C HIS A 407 0.27 -12.87 -11.08
N GLU A 408 0.88 -12.84 -12.27
CA GLU A 408 1.91 -11.87 -12.62
C GLU A 408 1.33 -10.49 -13.00
N ASN A 409 0.28 -10.06 -12.30
CA ASN A 409 -0.34 -8.75 -12.46
C ASN A 409 -0.08 -7.89 -11.22
N TYR A 410 -0.12 -6.58 -11.39
CA TYR A 410 -0.12 -5.65 -10.25
C TYR A 410 -1.50 -5.65 -9.59
N ASN A 411 -1.51 -5.60 -8.27
CA ASN A 411 -2.57 -5.01 -7.50
C ASN A 411 -2.08 -3.63 -7.04
N THR A 412 -2.88 -2.59 -7.24
CA THR A 412 -2.51 -1.20 -6.92
C THR A 412 -3.26 -0.66 -5.72
N ALA A 413 -3.90 -1.52 -4.92
CA ALA A 413 -4.51 -1.17 -3.64
C ALA A 413 -3.46 -0.68 -2.63
N VAL A 414 -2.18 -1.03 -2.83
CA VAL A 414 -1.04 -0.35 -2.23
C VAL A 414 -0.09 0.03 -3.37
N LEU A 415 0.04 1.33 -3.63
CA LEU A 415 0.83 1.86 -4.75
C LEU A 415 1.72 3.00 -4.27
N ARG A 416 3.03 2.86 -4.48
CA ARG A 416 4.00 3.92 -4.30
C ARG A 416 4.44 4.51 -5.62
N LEU A 417 4.37 5.84 -5.76
CA LEU A 417 5.10 6.57 -6.79
C LEU A 417 5.87 7.74 -6.19
N ASN A 418 6.91 8.16 -6.90
CA ASN A 418 7.61 9.40 -6.58
C ASN A 418 6.91 10.57 -7.27
N LYS A 419 6.88 11.72 -6.59
CA LYS A 419 6.30 12.96 -7.09
C LYS A 419 6.97 13.36 -8.41
N GLY A 420 6.17 13.63 -9.44
CA GLY A 420 6.65 14.08 -10.75
C GLY A 420 7.62 13.10 -11.42
N SER A 421 7.52 11.81 -11.09
CA SER A 421 8.48 10.82 -11.57
C SER A 421 8.27 10.48 -13.04
N ALA A 422 9.37 10.16 -13.73
CA ALA A 422 9.34 9.68 -15.12
C ALA A 422 8.36 8.51 -15.33
N LEU A 423 8.29 7.59 -14.37
CA LEU A 423 7.34 6.48 -14.38
C LEU A 423 5.90 6.98 -14.27
N GLY A 424 5.60 7.89 -13.34
CA GLY A 424 4.27 8.50 -13.23
C GLY A 424 3.85 9.22 -14.51
N THR A 425 4.76 10.01 -15.11
CA THR A 425 4.55 10.66 -16.41
C THR A 425 4.26 9.65 -17.51
N PHE A 426 5.03 8.55 -17.57
CA PHE A 426 4.81 7.47 -18.53
C PHE A 426 3.43 6.82 -18.34
N LEU A 427 3.09 6.39 -17.12
CA LEU A 427 1.81 5.73 -16.81
C LEU A 427 0.63 6.61 -17.22
N LEU A 428 0.63 7.88 -16.82
CA LEU A 428 -0.46 8.82 -17.08
C LEU A 428 -0.62 9.16 -18.56
N ARG A 429 0.49 9.45 -19.26
CA ARG A 429 0.45 9.77 -20.71
C ARG A 429 0.09 8.55 -21.54
N THR A 430 0.65 7.39 -21.22
CA THR A 430 0.38 6.14 -21.95
C THR A 430 -1.07 5.75 -21.83
N ALA A 431 -1.66 5.82 -20.63
CA ALA A 431 -3.06 5.52 -20.44
C ALA A 431 -3.95 6.45 -21.29
N LEU A 432 -3.83 7.76 -21.09
CA LEU A 432 -4.74 8.72 -21.71
C LEU A 432 -4.56 8.85 -23.23
N LYS A 433 -3.31 8.88 -23.74
CA LYS A 433 -3.06 9.09 -25.17
C LYS A 433 -3.39 7.88 -26.05
N ASN A 434 -3.51 6.70 -25.45
CA ASN A 434 -3.82 5.46 -26.16
C ASN A 434 -5.23 4.94 -25.83
N ASP A 435 -6.07 5.75 -25.17
CA ASP A 435 -7.43 5.36 -24.75
C ASP A 435 -7.46 4.11 -23.85
N PHE A 436 -6.35 3.84 -23.14
CA PHE A 436 -6.28 2.78 -22.13
C PHE A 436 -6.85 3.27 -20.80
N ASP A 437 -7.26 2.32 -19.96
CA ASP A 437 -7.68 2.60 -18.59
C ASP A 437 -6.56 2.45 -17.57
N PHE A 438 -6.88 2.78 -16.32
CA PHE A 438 -5.97 2.66 -15.18
C PHE A 438 -6.17 1.36 -14.39
N HIS A 439 -6.89 0.38 -14.95
CA HIS A 439 -7.13 -0.88 -14.27
C HIS A 439 -5.80 -1.62 -14.06
N PRO A 440 -5.52 -2.22 -12.89
CA PRO A 440 -4.20 -2.76 -12.56
C PRO A 440 -3.68 -3.81 -13.55
N MET A 441 -4.58 -4.61 -14.14
CA MET A 441 -4.22 -5.59 -15.16
C MET A 441 -3.77 -4.90 -16.47
N THR A 442 -4.47 -3.87 -16.94
CA THR A 442 -4.09 -3.08 -18.12
C THR A 442 -2.73 -2.40 -17.90
N ILE A 443 -2.50 -1.84 -16.72
CA ILE A 443 -1.20 -1.26 -16.32
C ILE A 443 -0.08 -2.29 -16.43
N THR A 444 -0.35 -3.54 -16.03
CA THR A 444 0.60 -4.64 -16.13
C THR A 444 1.01 -4.86 -17.59
N ASP A 445 0.04 -4.95 -18.50
CA ASP A 445 0.28 -5.30 -19.89
C ASP A 445 1.15 -4.26 -20.59
N TYR A 446 0.83 -2.97 -20.48
CA TYR A 446 1.63 -1.97 -21.19
C TYR A 446 2.98 -1.69 -20.51
N LEU A 447 3.14 -1.92 -19.19
CA LEU A 447 4.46 -1.89 -18.54
C LEU A 447 5.35 -3.04 -19.05
N ARG A 448 4.76 -4.23 -19.23
CA ARG A 448 5.44 -5.40 -19.79
C ARG A 448 5.85 -5.18 -21.25
N ASP A 449 4.97 -4.58 -22.04
CA ASP A 449 5.26 -4.24 -23.43
C ASP A 449 6.39 -3.21 -23.52
N ALA A 450 6.38 -2.21 -22.64
CA ALA A 450 7.42 -1.19 -22.55
C ALA A 450 8.71 -1.65 -21.86
N LYS A 451 8.76 -2.89 -21.34
CA LYS A 451 9.89 -3.43 -20.55
C LYS A 451 10.24 -2.56 -19.33
N MET A 452 9.21 -2.01 -18.68
CA MET A 452 9.30 -1.12 -17.53
C MET A 452 8.81 -1.74 -16.22
N GLU A 453 8.51 -3.05 -16.19
CA GLU A 453 8.06 -3.75 -14.98
C GLU A 453 9.02 -3.57 -13.79
N GLU A 454 10.32 -3.48 -14.04
CA GLU A 454 11.34 -3.29 -12.99
C GLU A 454 11.45 -1.86 -12.44
N LEU A 455 10.69 -0.91 -13.02
CA LEU A 455 10.57 0.46 -12.51
C LEU A 455 9.41 0.60 -11.52
N LEU A 456 8.32 -0.15 -11.73
CA LEU A 456 7.24 -0.28 -10.76
C LEU A 456 7.41 -1.63 -10.05
N PHE A 457 8.23 -1.68 -9.02
CA PHE A 457 8.62 -2.96 -8.45
C PHE A 457 7.43 -3.75 -7.91
N ARG A 458 7.22 -4.96 -8.43
CA ARG A 458 6.09 -5.81 -8.05
C ARG A 458 6.42 -6.59 -6.78
N LEU A 459 5.93 -6.11 -5.65
CA LEU A 459 6.16 -6.76 -4.35
C LEU A 459 5.23 -7.95 -4.12
N PRO A 460 5.62 -8.92 -3.28
CA PRO A 460 4.78 -10.07 -2.97
C PRO A 460 3.53 -9.61 -2.22
N ASP A 461 2.39 -10.23 -2.52
CA ASP A 461 1.11 -9.99 -1.85
C ASP A 461 1.23 -10.18 -0.33
N GLY A 462 1.99 -11.19 0.12
CA GLY A 462 2.15 -11.51 1.55
C GLY A 462 2.63 -10.36 2.46
N LEU A 463 3.23 -9.30 1.90
CA LEU A 463 3.62 -8.10 2.64
C LEU A 463 2.43 -7.23 3.04
N PHE A 464 1.36 -7.23 2.25
CA PHE A 464 0.23 -6.31 2.35
C PHE A 464 -1.14 -7.00 2.46
N ASP A 465 -1.19 -8.28 2.06
CA ASP A 465 -2.34 -9.16 2.09
C ASP A 465 -1.85 -10.61 2.26
N SER A 466 -1.56 -10.97 3.50
CA SER A 466 -1.04 -12.29 3.81
C SER A 466 -2.05 -13.42 3.62
N ALA A 467 -3.33 -13.15 3.43
CA ALA A 467 -4.35 -14.19 3.38
C ALA A 467 -4.73 -14.59 1.95
N TRP A 468 -4.49 -13.72 0.95
CA TRP A 468 -5.01 -13.86 -0.41
C TRP A 468 -4.75 -15.23 -1.06
N LEU A 469 -3.51 -15.72 -1.02
CA LEU A 469 -3.16 -17.01 -1.62
C LEU A 469 -4.00 -18.17 -1.05
N ASN A 470 -4.29 -18.16 0.25
CA ASN A 470 -5.11 -19.19 0.88
C ASN A 470 -6.56 -19.17 0.37
N MET A 471 -7.11 -17.97 0.14
CA MET A 471 -8.47 -17.78 -0.38
C MET A 471 -8.62 -18.41 -1.75
N GLU A 472 -7.56 -18.36 -2.56
CA GLU A 472 -7.51 -18.91 -3.91
C GLU A 472 -7.02 -20.36 -3.96
N GLY A 473 -6.85 -21.01 -2.81
CA GLY A 473 -6.54 -22.44 -2.72
C GLY A 473 -5.06 -22.79 -2.58
N TYR A 474 -4.16 -21.80 -2.52
CA TYR A 474 -2.73 -22.00 -2.43
C TYR A 474 -2.23 -22.00 -0.97
N GLN A 475 -1.09 -22.66 -0.72
CA GLN A 475 -0.36 -22.67 0.55
C GLN A 475 -1.15 -23.10 1.81
N ARG A 476 -2.31 -23.75 1.63
CA ARG A 476 -3.16 -24.24 2.72
C ARG A 476 -2.51 -25.34 3.58
N ASP A 477 -1.47 -25.98 3.07
CA ASP A 477 -0.65 -26.96 3.80
C ASP A 477 0.25 -26.30 4.85
N ARG A 478 0.58 -25.02 4.68
CA ARG A 478 1.43 -24.26 5.60
C ARG A 478 1.02 -22.77 5.62
N PRO A 479 -0.19 -22.47 6.09
CA PRO A 479 -0.75 -21.12 5.99
C PRO A 479 -0.06 -20.14 6.96
N PRO A 480 -0.09 -18.83 6.66
CA PRO A 480 0.17 -17.78 7.65
C PRO A 480 -0.88 -17.79 8.77
N MET A 481 -0.62 -17.04 9.84
CA MET A 481 -1.51 -16.89 10.99
C MET A 481 -2.11 -15.48 11.00
N PRO A 482 -3.45 -15.30 11.08
CA PRO A 482 -4.47 -16.35 11.05
C PRO A 482 -4.60 -17.08 9.72
N TYR A 483 -5.11 -18.31 9.78
CA TYR A 483 -5.50 -19.05 8.58
C TYR A 483 -6.93 -18.66 8.20
N PHE A 484 -7.09 -18.14 6.98
CA PHE A 484 -8.40 -17.89 6.38
C PHE A 484 -8.55 -18.66 5.08
N VAL A 485 -9.76 -19.18 4.83
CA VAL A 485 -10.14 -19.80 3.55
C VAL A 485 -11.07 -18.90 2.73
N ARG A 486 -11.66 -17.87 3.33
CA ARG A 486 -12.40 -16.79 2.65
C ARG A 486 -12.18 -15.44 3.35
N PHE A 487 -12.26 -14.33 2.64
CA PHE A 487 -12.01 -12.99 3.20
C PHE A 487 -12.97 -12.62 4.32
N GLU A 488 -14.20 -13.13 4.27
CA GLU A 488 -15.23 -12.89 5.29
C GLU A 488 -14.84 -13.43 6.66
N GLU A 489 -13.92 -14.39 6.76
CA GLU A 489 -13.50 -15.00 8.03
C GLU A 489 -12.74 -14.04 8.94
N PHE A 490 -12.25 -12.94 8.39
CA PHE A 490 -11.80 -11.80 9.18
C PHE A 490 -12.94 -11.18 10.00
N PHE A 491 -14.16 -11.13 9.44
CA PHE A 491 -15.36 -10.60 10.10
C PHE A 491 -16.22 -11.66 10.78
N GLU A 492 -16.09 -12.92 10.36
CA GLU A 492 -16.89 -14.06 10.79
C GLU A 492 -15.96 -15.26 11.04
N THR A 493 -15.20 -15.20 12.13
CA THR A 493 -14.17 -16.18 12.45
C THR A 493 -14.80 -17.57 12.67
N PRO A 494 -14.33 -18.63 11.98
CA PRO A 494 -14.87 -19.97 12.13
C PRO A 494 -14.84 -20.47 13.58
N ALA A 495 -15.85 -21.23 14.00
CA ALA A 495 -15.97 -21.75 15.36
C ALA A 495 -14.78 -22.63 15.82
N VAL A 496 -14.08 -23.27 14.88
CA VAL A 496 -12.89 -24.08 15.19
C VAL A 496 -11.67 -23.23 15.54
N ASP A 497 -11.64 -21.98 15.09
CA ASP A 497 -10.55 -21.02 15.26
C ASP A 497 -10.95 -19.82 16.14
N SER A 498 -12.16 -19.83 16.69
CA SER A 498 -12.79 -18.68 17.37
C SER A 498 -12.09 -18.26 18.67
N ALA A 499 -11.30 -19.14 19.28
CA ALA A 499 -10.48 -18.81 20.43
C ALA A 499 -9.27 -17.92 20.07
N ALA A 500 -8.77 -18.01 18.84
CA ALA A 500 -7.52 -17.36 18.46
C ALA A 500 -7.57 -15.82 18.58
N PRO A 501 -8.57 -15.10 18.03
CA PRO A 501 -8.62 -13.64 18.10
C PRO A 501 -8.39 -13.09 19.51
N GLN A 502 -9.11 -13.60 20.52
CA GLN A 502 -9.00 -13.11 21.89
C GLN A 502 -7.70 -13.54 22.58
N VAL A 503 -7.17 -14.73 22.27
CA VAL A 503 -5.98 -15.27 22.94
C VAL A 503 -4.70 -14.61 22.45
N VAL A 504 -4.53 -14.46 21.13
CA VAL A 504 -3.29 -13.89 20.56
C VAL A 504 -3.42 -12.40 20.23
N GLY A 505 -4.64 -11.91 20.00
CA GLY A 505 -4.90 -10.50 19.69
C GLY A 505 -4.12 -9.98 18.48
N PHE A 506 -3.93 -8.67 18.42
CA PHE A 506 -3.15 -8.00 17.38
C PHE A 506 -1.73 -8.60 17.20
N ASP A 507 -1.08 -9.06 18.29
CA ASP A 507 0.27 -9.67 18.22
C ASP A 507 0.29 -10.98 17.42
N GLY A 508 -0.85 -11.66 17.26
CA GLY A 508 -0.95 -12.86 16.44
C GLY A 508 -1.47 -12.65 15.02
N PHE A 509 -1.86 -11.43 14.66
CA PHE A 509 -2.51 -11.15 13.37
C PHE A 509 -1.50 -10.80 12.28
N PHE A 510 -1.19 -11.74 11.41
CA PHE A 510 -0.23 -11.62 10.29
C PHE A 510 1.09 -10.95 10.68
N LYS A 511 1.58 -11.27 11.89
CA LYS A 511 2.74 -10.60 12.47
C LYS A 511 3.94 -10.66 11.54
N GLY A 512 4.45 -9.48 11.18
CA GLY A 512 5.52 -9.30 10.21
C GLY A 512 5.09 -8.48 9.00
N ALA A 513 3.83 -8.61 8.55
CA ALA A 513 3.28 -7.88 7.42
C ALA A 513 3.23 -6.36 7.68
N PHE A 514 3.26 -5.58 6.61
CA PHE A 514 3.07 -4.13 6.66
C PHE A 514 1.60 -3.76 6.77
N SER A 515 0.73 -4.51 6.09
CA SER A 515 -0.71 -4.33 6.14
C SER A 515 -1.50 -5.62 5.91
N TYR A 516 -2.82 -5.51 6.02
CA TYR A 516 -3.78 -6.51 5.56
C TYR A 516 -4.91 -5.83 4.78
N HIS A 517 -5.07 -6.21 3.52
CA HIS A 517 -6.15 -5.77 2.63
C HIS A 517 -7.26 -6.84 2.59
N PHE A 518 -8.50 -6.48 2.95
CA PHE A 518 -9.59 -7.45 3.17
C PHE A 518 -10.65 -7.50 2.05
N HIS A 519 -10.33 -6.96 0.86
CA HIS A 519 -11.07 -7.12 -0.40
C HIS A 519 -12.56 -6.80 -0.34
N ASN A 520 -12.90 -5.52 -0.19
CA ASN A 520 -14.23 -4.96 -0.47
C ASN A 520 -15.40 -5.64 0.26
N SER A 521 -15.15 -6.23 1.43
CA SER A 521 -16.18 -6.82 2.31
C SER A 521 -17.03 -5.75 3.01
N TRP A 522 -17.50 -4.74 2.25
CA TRP A 522 -18.15 -3.52 2.73
C TRP A 522 -19.46 -3.79 3.50
N SER A 523 -20.15 -4.89 3.18
CA SER A 523 -21.41 -5.28 3.82
C SER A 523 -21.22 -5.95 5.18
N ARG A 524 -20.02 -6.43 5.51
CA ARG A 524 -19.73 -7.10 6.78
C ARG A 524 -19.41 -6.05 7.84
N LEU A 525 -19.95 -6.16 9.05
CA LEU A 525 -19.63 -5.23 10.15
C LEU A 525 -18.34 -5.65 10.86
N SER A 526 -17.50 -4.69 11.24
CA SER A 526 -16.27 -4.97 11.99
C SER A 526 -16.55 -5.36 13.44
N ASP A 527 -17.61 -4.81 14.03
CA ASP A 527 -18.13 -5.22 15.33
C ASP A 527 -19.64 -5.05 15.32
N ALA A 528 -20.36 -6.16 15.10
CA ALA A 528 -21.82 -6.13 15.04
C ALA A 528 -22.47 -5.75 16.38
N SER A 529 -21.79 -6.04 17.51
CA SER A 529 -22.29 -5.73 18.85
C SER A 529 -22.09 -4.27 19.27
N ARG A 530 -21.04 -3.64 18.72
CA ARG A 530 -20.69 -2.23 18.92
C ARG A 530 -20.42 -1.57 17.57
N ASN A 531 -21.48 -1.45 16.76
CA ASN A 531 -21.43 -0.82 15.46
C ASN A 531 -21.47 0.72 15.57
N PHE A 532 -20.55 1.27 16.36
CA PHE A 532 -20.32 2.70 16.55
C PHE A 532 -18.86 2.91 17.03
N PRO A 533 -18.32 4.14 16.94
CA PRO A 533 -17.04 4.50 17.55
C PRO A 533 -17.11 4.50 19.08
N ASP A 534 -16.39 3.58 19.72
CA ASP A 534 -16.31 3.49 21.18
C ASP A 534 -15.04 4.18 21.66
N LEU A 535 -15.00 5.51 21.65
CA LEU A 535 -13.76 6.29 21.87
C LEU A 535 -13.67 6.97 23.23
N GLY A 536 -14.60 6.66 24.14
CA GLY A 536 -14.59 7.21 25.50
C GLY A 536 -14.99 8.69 25.58
N PRO A 537 -14.90 9.28 26.79
CA PRO A 537 -15.51 10.58 27.11
C PRO A 537 -14.84 11.77 26.41
N VAL A 538 -13.59 11.65 25.96
CA VAL A 538 -12.85 12.73 25.29
C VAL A 538 -13.59 13.28 24.07
N PHE A 539 -14.37 12.43 23.39
CA PHE A 539 -15.06 12.80 22.17
C PHE A 539 -16.52 13.26 22.38
N ASN A 540 -17.00 13.33 23.63
CA ASN A 540 -18.40 13.65 23.96
C ASN A 540 -19.45 12.90 23.11
N VAL A 541 -19.09 11.72 22.59
CA VAL A 541 -20.02 10.88 21.84
C VAL A 541 -20.90 10.21 22.88
N SER A 542 -22.20 10.51 22.85
CA SER A 542 -23.17 9.76 23.63
C SER A 542 -23.08 8.29 23.22
N THR A 543 -22.49 7.44 24.07
CA THR A 543 -22.51 5.99 23.87
C THR A 543 -23.96 5.56 23.65
N PRO A 544 -24.29 4.96 22.50
CA PRO A 544 -25.62 4.45 22.26
C PRO A 544 -26.00 3.52 23.41
N THR A 545 -27.22 3.67 23.93
CA THR A 545 -27.75 2.86 25.04
C THR A 545 -27.96 1.39 24.67
N VAL A 546 -27.78 1.02 23.40
CA VAL A 546 -28.04 -0.33 22.89
C VAL A 546 -26.76 -0.94 22.32
N ALA A 547 -25.86 -1.39 23.18
CA ALA A 547 -24.94 -2.46 22.82
C ALA A 547 -25.71 -3.78 22.85
N THR A 548 -25.65 -4.57 21.78
CA THR A 548 -26.20 -5.93 21.82
C THR A 548 -25.23 -6.84 22.57
N ALA A 549 -25.72 -8.00 23.04
CA ALA A 549 -24.86 -8.93 23.77
C ALA A 549 -23.69 -9.39 22.88
N ASP A 550 -22.47 -9.30 23.40
CA ASP A 550 -21.27 -9.78 22.71
C ASP A 550 -21.39 -11.28 22.41
N LYS A 551 -20.84 -11.71 21.27
CA LYS A 551 -20.52 -13.13 21.06
C LYS A 551 -19.52 -13.57 22.13
N GLN A 552 -19.64 -14.81 22.60
CA GLN A 552 -18.68 -15.38 23.54
C GLN A 552 -17.26 -15.33 22.97
N ASP A 553 -17.10 -15.83 21.75
CA ASP A 553 -15.87 -15.76 21.00
C ASP A 553 -15.97 -14.63 19.97
N LEU A 554 -15.07 -13.66 20.05
CA LEU A 554 -15.07 -12.48 19.18
C LEU A 554 -14.32 -12.76 17.88
N ASP A 555 -14.83 -12.19 16.79
CA ASP A 555 -14.19 -12.25 15.47
C ASP A 555 -12.89 -11.41 15.43
N TRP A 556 -11.99 -11.71 14.49
CA TRP A 556 -10.73 -10.96 14.31
C TRP A 556 -10.96 -9.45 14.15
N SER A 557 -11.88 -9.06 13.27
CA SER A 557 -12.25 -7.66 13.03
C SER A 557 -12.69 -6.95 14.31
N THR A 558 -13.44 -7.64 15.17
CA THR A 558 -13.93 -7.11 16.44
C THR A 558 -12.79 -6.93 17.43
N VAL A 559 -11.90 -7.92 17.57
CA VAL A 559 -10.73 -7.80 18.45
C VAL A 559 -9.79 -6.68 17.99
N LEU A 560 -9.56 -6.54 16.68
CA LEU A 560 -8.71 -5.47 16.15
C LEU A 560 -9.34 -4.09 16.36
N LYS A 561 -10.62 -3.91 16.02
CA LYS A 561 -11.35 -2.65 16.26
C LYS A 561 -11.25 -2.23 17.72
N ARG A 562 -11.64 -3.12 18.65
CA ARG A 562 -11.62 -2.82 20.09
C ARG A 562 -10.22 -2.57 20.61
N THR A 563 -9.21 -3.24 20.06
CA THR A 563 -7.79 -3.00 20.40
C THR A 563 -7.35 -1.60 20.02
N PHE A 564 -7.69 -1.14 18.82
CA PHE A 564 -7.31 0.20 18.38
C PHE A 564 -8.09 1.29 19.13
N GLU A 565 -9.39 1.07 19.36
CA GLU A 565 -10.21 1.99 20.17
C GLU A 565 -9.70 2.10 21.61
N ALA A 566 -9.26 0.99 22.23
CA ALA A 566 -8.67 1.00 23.57
C ALA A 566 -7.39 1.85 23.65
N PHE A 567 -6.59 1.92 22.57
CA PHE A 567 -5.46 2.84 22.51
C PHE A 567 -5.93 4.30 22.51
N ILE A 568 -6.94 4.64 21.71
CA ILE A 568 -7.51 5.99 21.66
C ILE A 568 -8.12 6.39 23.01
N ARG A 569 -8.77 5.46 23.72
CA ARG A 569 -9.28 5.67 25.08
C ARG A 569 -8.19 5.81 26.14
N GLY A 570 -6.92 5.55 25.81
CA GLY A 570 -5.81 5.55 26.77
C GLY A 570 -5.88 4.39 27.76
N GLU A 571 -6.48 3.26 27.39
CA GLU A 571 -6.58 2.05 28.21
C GLU A 571 -5.39 1.11 27.99
N ARG A 572 -4.69 1.27 26.86
CA ARG A 572 -3.48 0.52 26.52
C ARG A 572 -2.51 1.37 25.70
N GLY A 573 -1.24 0.98 25.73
CA GLY A 573 -0.26 1.43 24.76
C GLY A 573 -0.54 0.89 23.35
N ASN A 574 0.04 1.55 22.36
CA ASN A 574 0.05 1.14 20.97
C ASN A 574 0.91 -0.12 20.74
N MET A 575 1.13 -0.53 19.49
CA MET A 575 1.95 -1.71 19.17
C MET A 575 3.35 -1.68 19.80
N TYR A 576 3.93 -0.49 19.99
CA TYR A 576 5.27 -0.25 20.52
C TYR A 576 5.27 0.14 22.01
N GLY A 577 4.12 0.05 22.68
CA GLY A 577 3.98 0.34 24.11
C GLY A 577 3.84 1.82 24.46
N GLU A 578 3.65 2.68 23.47
CA GLU A 578 3.49 4.12 23.67
C GLU A 578 2.03 4.48 23.96
N TRP A 579 1.79 5.36 24.92
CA TRP A 579 0.44 5.76 25.34
C TRP A 579 0.04 7.07 24.69
N ILE A 580 -1.22 7.22 24.30
CA ILE A 580 -1.72 8.51 23.82
C ILE A 580 -1.80 9.51 24.97
N HIS A 581 -1.29 10.71 24.75
CA HIS A 581 -1.55 11.87 25.59
C HIS A 581 -2.57 12.78 24.92
N TRP A 582 -3.66 13.06 25.63
CA TRP A 582 -4.78 13.89 25.16
C TRP A 582 -4.55 15.37 25.36
#